data_AF-A0A7V5H209-F1
#
_entry.id   AF-A0A7V5H209-F1
#
_cell.length_a   1.000
_cell.length_b   1.000
_cell.length_c   1.000
_cell.angle_alpha   90.00
_cell.angle_beta   90.00
_cell.angle_gamma   90.00
#
_symmetry.space_group_name_H-M   'P 1'
#
loop_
_entity.id
_entity.type
_entity.pdbx_description
1 polymer ?
#
loop_
_entity_poly.entity_id
_entity_poly.type
_entity_poly.pdbx_seq_one_letter_code
_entity_poly.pdbx_strand_id
1 'polypeptide(L)'
;ELNDEFVQELGDESLKTVEDLKKRIRENLERRYEDESKARLEDDLIQTLLSENEFDVPKAMVDNYLNSLIRSAKIQFPDAREEDLRKAYQANAETMVKWYYFMEKVAEAENIEVTDEEIDKLLEETVVKEEDRKKIKENPNQMLRIKDDLFYEKVKNFLLEQAEIKENEIVLD
;
A
#
# COMPACT_ATOMS: atom_id res chain seq x y z
N GLU A 1 -39.85 0.23 7.48
CA GLU A 1 -39.78 -1.03 6.71
C GLU A 1 -38.77 -0.80 5.59
N LEU A 2 -38.01 -1.82 5.19
CA LEU A 2 -37.07 -1.65 4.07
C LEU A 2 -37.87 -1.67 2.76
N ASN A 3 -38.13 -0.49 2.21
CA ASN A 3 -38.86 -0.29 0.95
C ASN A 3 -38.22 0.86 0.14
N ASP A 4 -38.69 1.08 -1.09
CA ASP A 4 -38.07 2.06 -1.99
C ASP A 4 -38.22 3.51 -1.49
N GLU A 5 -39.31 3.81 -0.78
CA GLU A 5 -39.52 5.12 -0.12
C GLU A 5 -38.45 5.39 0.93
N PHE A 6 -38.16 4.40 1.79
CA PHE A 6 -37.08 4.47 2.78
C PHE A 6 -35.72 4.65 2.12
N VAL A 7 -35.45 4.02 0.98
CA VAL A 7 -34.18 4.22 0.24
C VAL A 7 -34.06 5.66 -0.26
N GLN A 8 -35.15 6.23 -0.78
CA GLN A 8 -35.16 7.62 -1.26
C GLN A 8 -34.98 8.63 -0.12
N GLU A 9 -35.44 8.31 1.09
CA GLU A 9 -35.20 9.13 2.30
C GLU A 9 -33.70 9.18 2.72
N LEU A 10 -32.85 8.26 2.23
CA LEU A 10 -31.41 8.28 2.52
C LEU A 10 -30.67 9.44 1.84
N GLY A 11 -31.31 10.13 0.89
CA GLY A 11 -30.75 11.34 0.25
C GLY A 11 -29.61 11.09 -0.73
N ASP A 12 -29.36 9.84 -1.12
CA ASP A 12 -28.42 9.48 -2.17
C ASP A 12 -29.18 9.36 -3.50
N GLU A 13 -29.01 10.34 -4.39
CA GLU A 13 -29.70 10.40 -5.70
C GLU A 13 -29.37 9.21 -6.61
N SER A 14 -28.31 8.45 -6.31
CA SER A 14 -27.93 7.23 -7.04
C SER A 14 -28.69 5.97 -6.59
N LEU A 15 -29.44 6.03 -5.48
CA LEU A 15 -30.18 4.90 -4.92
C LEU A 15 -31.69 5.16 -5.00
N LYS A 16 -32.41 4.44 -5.85
CA LYS A 16 -33.85 4.65 -6.07
C LYS A 16 -34.72 3.54 -5.50
N THR A 17 -34.13 2.36 -5.32
CA THR A 17 -34.81 1.13 -4.91
C THR A 17 -34.02 0.37 -3.85
N VAL A 18 -34.69 -0.53 -3.13
CA VAL A 18 -34.05 -1.49 -2.21
C VAL A 18 -32.99 -2.34 -2.93
N GLU A 19 -33.20 -2.66 -4.21
CA GLU A 19 -32.22 -3.41 -5.00
C GLU A 19 -30.96 -2.59 -5.29
N ASP A 20 -31.08 -1.28 -5.57
CA ASP A 20 -29.92 -0.39 -5.73
C ASP A 20 -29.10 -0.32 -4.44
N LEU A 21 -29.79 -0.18 -3.29
CA LEU A 21 -29.15 -0.16 -1.98
C LEU A 21 -28.41 -1.48 -1.69
N LYS A 22 -29.06 -2.64 -1.94
CA LYS A 22 -28.43 -3.95 -1.79
C LYS A 22 -27.22 -4.12 -2.71
N LYS A 23 -27.32 -3.69 -3.97
CA LYS A 23 -26.21 -3.75 -4.93
C LYS A 23 -25.03 -2.90 -4.45
N ARG A 24 -25.28 -1.67 -4.00
CA ARG A 24 -24.25 -0.77 -3.45
C ARG A 24 -23.57 -1.35 -2.22
N ILE A 25 -24.35 -1.94 -1.30
CA ILE A 25 -23.81 -2.63 -0.13
C ILE A 25 -22.92 -3.80 -0.57
N ARG A 26 -23.38 -4.62 -1.51
CA ARG A 26 -22.59 -5.73 -2.06
C ARG A 26 -21.27 -5.25 -2.66
N GLU A 27 -21.30 -4.27 -3.56
CA GLU A 27 -20.08 -3.72 -4.17
C GLU A 27 -19.11 -3.13 -3.14
N ASN A 28 -19.63 -2.49 -2.09
CA ASN A 28 -18.80 -1.97 -1.00
C ASN A 28 -18.15 -3.10 -0.18
N LEU A 29 -18.88 -4.18 0.07
CA LEU A 29 -18.36 -5.36 0.75
C LEU A 29 -17.31 -6.06 -0.12
N GLU A 30 -17.60 -6.29 -1.40
CA GLU A 30 -16.66 -6.88 -2.37
C GLU A 30 -15.35 -6.10 -2.40
N ARG A 31 -15.39 -4.77 -2.61
CA ARG A 31 -14.19 -3.92 -2.57
C ARG A 31 -13.43 -4.03 -1.26
N ARG A 32 -14.14 -3.97 -0.13
CA ARG A 32 -13.50 -4.10 1.19
C ARG A 32 -12.77 -5.43 1.35
N TYR A 33 -13.41 -6.53 0.97
CA TYR A 33 -12.80 -7.86 1.08
C TYR A 33 -11.67 -8.08 0.07
N GLU A 34 -11.75 -7.49 -1.12
CA GLU A 34 -10.63 -7.47 -2.07
C GLU A 34 -9.41 -6.74 -1.49
N ASP A 35 -9.61 -5.55 -0.93
CA ASP A 35 -8.52 -4.77 -0.32
C ASP A 35 -7.92 -5.49 0.89
N GLU A 36 -8.78 -6.09 1.73
CA GLU A 36 -8.34 -6.86 2.90
C GLU A 36 -7.60 -8.15 2.51
N SER A 37 -8.02 -8.79 1.41
CA SER A 37 -7.34 -9.96 0.85
C SER A 37 -5.95 -9.60 0.31
N LYS A 38 -5.84 -8.51 -0.45
CA LYS A 38 -4.56 -8.01 -0.96
C LYS A 38 -3.60 -7.64 0.17
N ALA A 39 -4.09 -6.94 1.19
CA ALA A 39 -3.29 -6.58 2.36
C ALA A 39 -2.77 -7.82 3.10
N ARG A 40 -3.62 -8.83 3.31
CA ARG A 40 -3.19 -10.11 3.90
C ARG A 40 -2.15 -10.82 3.05
N LEU A 41 -2.35 -10.90 1.74
CA LEU A 41 -1.40 -11.55 0.84
C LEU A 41 -0.04 -10.86 0.90
N GLU A 42 -0.01 -9.52 0.95
CA GLU A 42 1.23 -8.76 1.08
C GLU A 42 1.90 -8.98 2.44
N ASP A 43 1.15 -8.95 3.54
CA ASP A 43 1.67 -9.26 4.87
C ASP A 43 2.25 -10.69 4.93
N ASP A 44 1.51 -11.68 4.41
CA ASP A 44 1.94 -13.08 4.39
C ASP A 44 3.19 -13.27 3.53
N LEU A 45 3.29 -12.59 2.38
CA LEU A 45 4.48 -12.58 1.52
C LEU A 45 5.70 -12.06 2.29
N ILE A 46 5.57 -10.89 2.94
CA ILE A 46 6.66 -10.26 3.71
C ILE A 46 7.10 -11.18 4.85
N GLN A 47 6.15 -11.68 5.65
CA GLN A 47 6.46 -12.54 6.79
C GLN A 47 7.14 -13.83 6.35
N THR A 48 6.60 -14.49 5.31
CA THR A 48 7.16 -15.75 4.80
C THR A 48 8.59 -15.54 4.31
N LEU A 49 8.82 -14.58 3.42
CA LEU A 49 10.14 -14.36 2.82
C LEU A 49 11.19 -13.94 3.86
N LEU A 50 10.83 -13.07 4.81
CA LEU A 50 11.75 -12.66 5.87
C LEU A 50 12.01 -13.76 6.90
N SER A 51 11.04 -14.65 7.15
CA SER A 51 11.24 -15.78 8.06
C SER A 51 12.13 -16.89 7.47
N GLU A 52 12.08 -17.09 6.15
CA GLU A 52 12.93 -18.06 5.45
C GLU A 52 14.35 -17.52 5.20
N ASN A 53 14.52 -16.19 5.27
CA ASN A 53 15.78 -15.51 5.02
C ASN A 53 16.13 -14.60 6.19
N GLU A 54 16.70 -15.17 7.26
CA GLU A 54 17.11 -14.39 8.42
C GLU A 54 18.40 -13.58 8.14
N PHE A 55 18.31 -12.26 8.34
CA PHE A 55 19.45 -11.35 8.33
C PHE A 55 19.21 -10.14 9.24
N ASP A 56 20.30 -9.47 9.58
CA ASP A 56 20.27 -8.23 10.35
C ASP A 56 20.44 -7.01 9.45
N VAL A 57 19.80 -5.91 9.83
CA VAL A 57 19.95 -4.60 9.20
C VAL A 57 20.64 -3.63 10.15
N PRO A 58 21.44 -2.68 9.64
CA PRO A 58 22.08 -1.68 10.49
C PRO A 58 21.06 -0.91 11.33
N LYS A 59 21.28 -0.82 12.64
CA LYS A 59 20.39 -0.09 13.55
C LYS A 59 20.12 1.35 13.10
N ALA A 60 21.12 2.02 12.53
CA ALA A 60 20.97 3.37 12.01
C ALA A 60 19.89 3.47 10.91
N MET A 61 19.72 2.45 10.08
CA MET A 61 18.66 2.43 9.06
C MET A 61 17.27 2.32 9.70
N VAL A 62 17.13 1.42 10.69
CA VAL A 62 15.88 1.26 11.46
C VAL A 62 15.53 2.56 12.20
N ASP A 63 16.51 3.17 12.87
CA ASP A 63 16.32 4.42 13.60
C ASP A 63 15.91 5.57 12.66
N ASN A 64 16.52 5.65 11.47
CA ASN A 64 16.17 6.67 10.46
C ASN A 64 14.74 6.50 9.95
N TYR A 65 14.34 5.27 9.60
CA TYR A 65 12.99 4.97 9.15
C TYR A 65 11.96 5.25 10.26
N LEU A 66 12.23 4.79 11.48
CA LEU A 66 11.39 5.04 12.65
C LEU A 66 11.22 6.54 12.93
N ASN A 67 12.29 7.34 12.80
CA ASN A 67 12.21 8.79 12.95
C ASN A 67 11.27 9.43 11.91
N SER A 68 11.26 8.93 10.68
CA SER A 68 10.34 9.37 9.63
C SER A 68 8.89 8.99 9.96
N LEU A 69 8.65 7.76 10.43
CA LEU A 69 7.32 7.32 10.89
C LEU A 69 6.79 8.19 12.03
N ILE A 70 7.62 8.49 13.03
CA ILE A 70 7.24 9.34 14.16
C ILE A 70 6.91 10.74 13.70
N ARG A 71 7.71 11.32 12.78
CA ARG A 71 7.43 12.65 12.24
C ARG A 71 6.06 12.69 11.57
N SER A 72 5.73 11.69 10.76
CA SER A 72 4.42 11.57 10.13
C SER A 72 3.30 11.36 11.16
N ALA A 73 3.50 10.47 12.13
CA ALA A 73 2.53 10.19 13.18
C ALA A 73 2.26 11.42 14.05
N LYS A 74 3.27 12.26 14.33
CA LYS A 74 3.13 13.50 15.09
C LYS A 74 2.31 14.58 14.38
N ILE A 75 2.23 14.54 13.05
CA ILE A 75 1.34 15.44 12.29
C ILE A 75 -0.12 15.02 12.52
N GLN A 76 -0.40 13.72 12.54
CA GLN A 76 -1.74 13.17 12.75
C GLN A 76 -2.16 13.18 14.23
N PHE A 77 -1.21 12.94 15.14
CA PHE A 77 -1.41 12.85 16.58
C PHE A 77 -0.41 13.75 17.34
N PRO A 78 -0.63 15.08 17.34
CA PRO A 78 0.30 16.04 17.94
C PRO A 78 0.60 15.76 19.43
N ASP A 79 -0.43 15.37 20.17
CA ASP A 79 -0.38 15.17 21.63
C ASP A 79 0.18 13.81 22.06
N ALA A 80 0.34 12.85 21.14
CA ALA A 80 0.85 11.52 21.47
C ALA A 80 2.31 11.60 21.94
N ARG A 81 2.70 10.89 23.02
CA ARG A 81 4.09 10.92 23.49
C ARG A 81 5.00 10.21 22.50
N GLU A 82 6.14 10.80 22.18
CA GLU A 82 7.08 10.22 21.20
C GLU A 82 7.57 8.83 21.63
N GLU A 83 7.81 8.62 22.93
CA GLU A 83 8.23 7.32 23.45
C GLU A 83 7.19 6.21 23.18
N ASP A 84 5.90 6.54 23.28
CA ASP A 84 4.82 5.59 23.01
C ASP A 84 4.74 5.27 21.52
N LEU A 85 4.89 6.29 20.65
CA LEU A 85 4.95 6.10 19.20
C LEU A 85 6.17 5.26 18.79
N ARG A 86 7.34 5.50 19.40
CA ARG A 86 8.56 4.70 19.18
C ARG A 86 8.32 3.24 19.51
N LYS A 87 7.79 2.95 20.69
CA LYS A 87 7.51 1.57 21.11
C LYS A 87 6.49 0.89 20.19
N ALA A 88 5.46 1.62 19.76
CA ALA A 88 4.43 1.09 18.88
C ALA A 88 4.96 0.77 17.47
N TYR A 89 5.86 1.60 16.92
CA TYR A 89 6.35 1.44 15.56
C TYR A 89 7.69 0.69 15.44
N GLN A 90 8.42 0.45 16.53
CA GLN A 90 9.76 -0.14 16.49
C GLN A 90 9.81 -1.47 15.72
N ALA A 91 8.91 -2.40 16.04
CA ALA A 91 8.90 -3.73 15.42
C ALA A 91 8.58 -3.64 13.92
N ASN A 92 7.56 -2.85 13.56
CA ASN A 92 7.20 -2.63 12.17
C ASN A 92 8.33 -1.93 11.39
N ALA A 93 9.01 -0.95 12.01
CA ALA A 93 10.15 -0.27 11.39
C ALA A 93 11.30 -1.23 11.08
N GLU A 94 11.59 -2.17 11.98
CA GLU A 94 12.60 -3.21 11.73
C GLU A 94 12.18 -4.12 10.57
N THR A 95 10.95 -4.63 10.58
CA THR A 95 10.42 -5.46 9.50
C THR A 95 10.45 -4.75 8.16
N MET A 96 10.03 -3.48 8.10
CA MET A 96 10.00 -2.72 6.85
C MET A 96 11.40 -2.42 6.30
N VAL A 97 12.39 -2.16 7.17
CA VAL A 97 13.78 -1.96 6.72
C VAL A 97 14.40 -3.27 6.24
N LYS A 98 14.12 -4.39 6.91
CA LYS A 98 14.51 -5.72 6.41
C LYS A 98 13.87 -5.99 5.05
N TRP A 99 12.57 -5.77 4.93
CA TRP A 99 11.83 -5.96 3.69
C TRP A 99 12.40 -5.14 2.53
N TYR A 100 12.63 -3.84 2.75
CA TYR A 100 13.23 -2.97 1.74
C TYR A 100 14.61 -3.48 1.28
N TYR A 101 15.47 -3.88 2.23
CA TYR A 101 16.79 -4.43 1.89
C TYR A 101 16.70 -5.76 1.13
N PHE A 102 15.75 -6.62 1.50
CA PHE A 102 15.48 -7.87 0.80
C PHE A 102 15.07 -7.60 -0.66
N MET A 103 14.15 -6.65 -0.87
CA MET A 103 13.70 -6.27 -2.22
C MET A 103 14.82 -5.69 -3.07
N GLU A 104 15.71 -4.87 -2.48
CA GLU A 104 16.91 -4.38 -3.18
C GLU A 104 17.79 -5.55 -3.64
N LYS A 105 17.99 -6.56 -2.80
CA LYS A 105 18.80 -7.74 -3.15
C LYS A 105 18.16 -8.62 -4.22
N VAL A 106 16.84 -8.79 -4.18
CA VAL A 106 16.09 -9.46 -5.25
C VAL A 106 16.24 -8.70 -6.55
N ALA A 107 16.05 -7.39 -6.53
CA ALA A 107 16.16 -6.56 -7.72
C ALA A 107 17.56 -6.60 -8.34
N GLU A 108 18.62 -6.55 -7.52
CA GLU A 108 20.00 -6.72 -7.98
C GLU A 108 20.23 -8.10 -8.63
N ALA A 109 19.72 -9.17 -8.02
CA ALA A 109 19.91 -10.53 -8.52
C ALA A 109 19.18 -10.78 -9.85
N GLU A 110 17.97 -10.25 -9.96
CA GLU A 110 17.07 -10.46 -11.10
C GLU A 110 17.14 -9.34 -12.14
N ASN A 111 18.02 -8.35 -11.94
CA ASN A 111 18.20 -7.17 -12.80
C ASN A 111 16.89 -6.39 -13.02
N ILE A 112 16.13 -6.20 -11.93
CA ILE A 112 14.90 -5.42 -11.93
C ILE A 112 15.26 -3.95 -11.69
N GLU A 113 15.01 -3.12 -12.70
CA GLU A 113 15.22 -1.68 -12.63
C GLU A 113 13.97 -0.93 -13.10
N VAL A 114 13.74 0.25 -12.54
CA VAL A 114 12.71 1.19 -13.01
C VAL A 114 13.30 2.05 -14.12
N THR A 115 12.68 2.01 -15.30
CA THR A 115 13.11 2.85 -16.43
C THR A 115 12.40 4.19 -16.47
N ASP A 116 13.01 5.17 -17.14
CA ASP A 116 12.40 6.48 -17.35
C ASP A 116 11.09 6.37 -18.16
N GLU A 117 10.98 5.41 -19.09
CA GLU A 117 9.74 5.18 -19.84
C GLU A 117 8.60 4.69 -18.93
N GLU A 118 8.90 3.84 -17.95
CA GLU A 118 7.89 3.36 -17.01
C GLU A 118 7.38 4.48 -16.11
N ILE A 119 8.28 5.36 -15.65
CA ILE A 119 7.90 6.55 -14.88
C ILE A 119 7.04 7.49 -15.73
N ASP A 120 7.43 7.72 -16.98
CA ASP A 120 6.69 8.59 -17.90
C ASP A 120 5.30 8.06 -18.19
N LYS A 121 5.19 6.75 -18.45
CA LYS A 121 3.91 6.07 -18.62
C LYS A 121 3.03 6.19 -17.38
N LEU A 122 3.58 5.94 -16.19
CA LEU A 122 2.84 6.08 -14.94
C LEU A 122 2.31 7.52 -14.75
N LEU A 123 3.14 8.52 -15.04
CA LEU A 123 2.73 9.93 -14.97
C LEU A 123 1.63 10.27 -15.98
N GLU A 124 1.69 9.74 -17.20
CA GLU A 124 0.64 9.93 -18.21
C GLU A 124 -0.69 9.29 -17.79
N GLU A 125 -0.66 8.12 -17.17
CA GLU A 125 -1.85 7.40 -16.71
C GLU A 125 -2.49 8.05 -15.46
N THR A 126 -1.66 8.56 -14.54
CA THR A 126 -2.12 9.05 -13.24
C THR A 126 -2.33 10.56 -13.16
N VAL A 127 -1.66 11.34 -14.03
CA VAL A 127 -1.68 12.80 -13.99
C VAL A 127 -2.17 13.35 -15.33
N VAL A 128 -3.44 13.76 -15.36
CA VAL A 128 -4.12 14.23 -16.57
C VAL A 128 -3.45 15.46 -17.19
N LYS A 129 -3.03 16.42 -16.37
CA LYS A 129 -2.49 17.71 -16.82
C LYS A 129 -0.98 17.65 -17.07
N GLU A 130 -0.57 18.03 -18.28
CA GLU A 130 0.85 18.06 -18.67
C GLU A 130 1.70 19.00 -17.81
N GLU A 131 1.17 20.17 -17.46
CA GLU A 131 1.86 21.15 -16.60
C GLU A 131 2.19 20.56 -15.21
N ASP A 132 1.31 19.72 -14.67
CA ASP A 132 1.52 19.10 -13.37
C ASP A 132 2.51 17.92 -13.47
N ARG A 133 2.49 17.16 -14.58
CA ARG A 133 3.55 16.17 -14.88
C ARG A 133 4.93 16.82 -14.91
N LYS A 134 5.05 17.98 -15.56
CA LYS A 134 6.31 18.72 -15.63
C LYS A 134 6.79 19.19 -14.25
N LYS A 135 5.90 19.74 -13.42
CA LYS A 135 6.24 20.15 -12.04
C LYS A 135 6.70 18.98 -11.19
N ILE A 136 6.09 17.80 -11.35
CA ILE A 136 6.50 16.58 -10.67
C ILE A 136 7.92 16.20 -11.11
N LYS A 137 8.18 16.14 -12.42
CA LYS A 137 9.51 15.85 -12.98
C LYS A 137 10.60 16.82 -12.53
N GLU A 138 10.26 18.09 -12.33
CA GLU A 138 11.18 19.12 -11.84
C GLU A 138 11.41 19.05 -10.31
N ASN A 139 10.64 18.25 -9.57
CA ASN A 139 10.77 18.09 -8.13
C ASN A 139 11.49 16.78 -7.77
N PRO A 140 12.78 16.81 -7.37
CA PRO A 140 13.56 15.60 -7.12
C PRO A 140 12.98 14.70 -6.02
N ASN A 141 12.34 15.28 -4.99
CA ASN A 141 11.75 14.49 -3.90
C ASN A 141 10.50 13.75 -4.36
N GLN A 142 9.70 14.35 -5.25
CA GLN A 142 8.53 13.67 -5.81
C GLN A 142 8.96 12.58 -6.78
N MET A 143 9.96 12.85 -7.62
CA MET A 143 10.51 11.86 -8.54
C MET A 143 11.14 10.67 -7.80
N LEU A 144 11.86 10.92 -6.72
CA LEU A 144 12.41 9.84 -5.89
C LEU A 144 11.29 8.95 -5.34
N ARG A 145 10.25 9.54 -4.77
CA ARG A 145 9.10 8.77 -4.24
C ARG A 145 8.42 7.94 -5.33
N ILE A 146 8.17 8.52 -6.51
CA ILE A 146 7.55 7.79 -7.62
C ILE A 146 8.43 6.62 -8.07
N LYS A 147 9.74 6.85 -8.15
CA LYS A 147 10.69 5.79 -8.50
C LYS A 147 10.70 4.67 -7.46
N ASP A 148 10.72 5.02 -6.17
CA ASP A 148 10.70 4.06 -5.07
C ASP A 148 9.39 3.26 -5.04
N ASP A 149 8.24 3.92 -5.21
CA ASP A 149 6.92 3.28 -5.27
C ASP A 149 6.83 2.31 -6.46
N LEU A 150 7.29 2.73 -7.64
CA LEU A 150 7.27 1.90 -8.84
C LEU A 150 8.26 0.73 -8.74
N PHE A 151 9.42 0.96 -8.13
CA PHE A 151 10.39 -0.09 -7.84
C PHE A 151 9.79 -1.14 -6.91
N TYR A 152 9.16 -0.71 -5.83
CA TYR A 152 8.50 -1.57 -4.86
C TYR A 152 7.44 -2.44 -5.52
N GLU A 153 6.53 -1.84 -6.28
CA GLU A 153 5.47 -2.57 -6.99
C GLU A 153 6.06 -3.58 -7.99
N LYS A 154 7.13 -3.21 -8.71
CA LYS A 154 7.74 -4.09 -9.71
C LYS A 154 8.36 -5.34 -9.09
N VAL A 155 9.15 -5.16 -8.02
CA VAL A 155 9.77 -6.29 -7.31
C VAL A 155 8.71 -7.14 -6.60
N LYS A 156 7.70 -6.51 -5.99
CA LYS A 156 6.57 -7.23 -5.36
C LYS A 156 5.82 -8.09 -6.37
N ASN A 157 5.48 -7.54 -7.53
CA ASN A 157 4.80 -8.27 -8.59
C ASN A 157 5.65 -9.44 -9.10
N PHE A 158 6.95 -9.24 -9.29
CA PHE A 158 7.86 -10.31 -9.63
C PHE A 158 7.82 -11.45 -8.58
N LEU A 159 7.90 -11.12 -7.29
CA LEU A 159 7.85 -12.11 -6.21
C LEU A 159 6.51 -12.87 -6.19
N LEU A 160 5.39 -12.17 -6.39
CA LEU A 160 4.06 -12.79 -6.47
C LEU A 160 3.91 -13.71 -7.68
N GLU A 161 4.50 -13.36 -8.82
CA GLU A 161 4.53 -14.23 -10.02
C GLU A 161 5.32 -15.53 -9.80
N GLN A 162 6.31 -15.52 -8.89
CA GLN A 162 7.07 -16.72 -8.51
C GLN A 162 6.43 -17.50 -7.35
N ALA A 163 5.45 -16.93 -6.64
CA ALA A 163 4.86 -17.52 -5.45
C ALA A 163 3.75 -18.53 -5.80
N GLU A 164 3.63 -19.60 -4.99
CA GLU A 164 2.46 -20.48 -5.02
C GLU A 164 1.34 -19.87 -4.16
N ILE A 165 0.39 -19.18 -4.80
CA ILE A 165 -0.74 -18.52 -4.12
C ILE A 165 -1.90 -19.51 -3.97
N LYS A 166 -2.39 -19.68 -2.73
CA LYS A 166 -3.57 -20.50 -2.42
C LYS A 166 -4.75 -19.59 -2.09
N GLU A 167 -5.77 -19.63 -2.93
CA GLU A 167 -7.03 -18.93 -2.70
C GLU A 167 -7.90 -19.72 -1.72
N ASN A 168 -8.41 -19.04 -0.69
CA ASN A 168 -9.34 -19.61 0.27
C ASN A 168 -10.68 -18.87 0.17
N GLU A 169 -11.76 -19.61 -0.04
CA GLU A 169 -13.12 -19.03 0.02
C GLU A 169 -13.47 -18.70 1.46
N ILE A 170 -13.88 -17.45 1.70
CA ILE A 170 -14.40 -17.01 2.99
C ILE A 170 -15.92 -16.89 2.85
N VAL A 171 -16.65 -17.64 3.67
CA VAL A 171 -18.10 -17.48 3.81
C VAL A 171 -18.34 -16.41 4.88
N LEU A 172 -19.11 -15.39 4.53
CA LEU A 172 -19.51 -14.34 5.46
C LEU A 172 -20.72 -14.83 6.27
N ASP A 173 -20.61 -14.81 7.60
CA ASP A 173 -21.71 -15.07 8.54
C ASP A 173 -22.75 -13.92 8.57
#